data_AF-A0A4V2QAU5-F1
#
_entry.id   AF-A0A4V2QAU5-F1
#
_cell.length_a   1.000
_cell.length_b   1.000
_cell.length_c   1.000
_cell.angle_alpha   90.00
_cell.angle_beta   90.00
_cell.angle_gamma   90.00
#
_symmetry.space_group_name_H-M   'P 1'
#
loop_
_entity.id
_entity.type
_entity.pdbx_description
1 polymer ?
#
loop_
_entity_poly.entity_id
_entity_poly.type
_entity_poly.pdbx_seq_one_letter_code
_entity_poly.pdbx_strand_id
1 'polypeptide(L)'
;MKLKKITNITIQNWVNDFSENHAPKTVKNAYGYISCVFKEFMPDKTFKVTLPKGKKKSFIVPTDEDITRIIAYFRENDTNMMYAACLAAFSTLSRSEVCGIAGEDISGNVIHVRNTMVKDRMVLESK
;
A
#
# COMPACT_ATOMS: atom_id res chain seq x y z
N MET A 1 -29.70 1.98 -15.49
CA MET A 1 -28.99 1.13 -16.48
C MET A 1 -29.19 -0.34 -16.09
N LYS A 2 -29.60 -1.24 -16.99
CA LYS A 2 -29.74 -2.67 -16.66
C LYS A 2 -28.38 -3.37 -16.82
N LEU A 3 -27.95 -4.18 -15.84
CA LEU A 3 -26.66 -4.92 -15.85
C LEU A 3 -26.42 -5.70 -17.14
N LYS A 4 -27.47 -6.30 -17.72
CA LYS A 4 -27.39 -7.07 -18.98
C LYS A 4 -26.87 -6.28 -20.18
N LYS A 5 -27.00 -4.94 -20.18
CA LYS A 5 -26.56 -4.06 -21.27
C LYS A 5 -25.07 -3.68 -21.21
N ILE A 6 -24.36 -4.04 -20.14
CA ILE A 6 -22.93 -3.78 -20.03
C ILE A 6 -22.19 -4.67 -21.04
N THR A 7 -21.32 -4.05 -21.83
CA THR A 7 -20.48 -4.67 -22.86
C THR A 7 -19.01 -4.33 -22.64
N ASN A 8 -18.11 -5.00 -23.36
CA ASN A 8 -16.68 -4.67 -23.35
C ASN A 8 -16.42 -3.20 -23.73
N ILE A 9 -17.17 -2.67 -24.70
CA ILE A 9 -17.04 -1.27 -25.14
C ILE A 9 -17.41 -0.31 -24.01
N THR A 10 -18.49 -0.62 -23.27
CA THR A 10 -18.91 0.19 -22.12
C THR A 10 -17.81 0.29 -21.07
N ILE A 11 -17.16 -0.83 -20.74
CA ILE A 11 -16.09 -0.84 -19.74
C ILE A 11 -14.81 -0.23 -20.29
N GLN A 12 -14.49 -0.42 -21.57
CA GLN A 12 -13.32 0.21 -22.20
C GLN A 12 -13.45 1.75 -22.22
N ASN A 13 -14.63 2.27 -22.56
CA ASN A 13 -14.88 3.72 -22.52
C ASN A 13 -14.71 4.25 -21.09
N TRP A 14 -15.30 3.57 -20.11
CA TRP A 14 -15.10 3.94 -18.70
C TRP A 14 -13.62 3.91 -18.29
N VAL A 15 -12.85 2.90 -18.70
CA VAL A 15 -11.40 2.83 -18.43
C VAL A 15 -10.67 4.01 -19.08
N ASN A 16 -11.03 4.38 -20.32
CA ASN A 16 -10.41 5.49 -21.04
C ASN A 16 -10.70 6.81 -20.32
N ASP A 17 -11.97 7.12 -20.05
CA ASP A 17 -12.41 8.33 -19.36
C ASP A 17 -11.78 8.43 -17.96
N PHE A 18 -11.71 7.31 -17.23
CA PHE A 18 -11.09 7.27 -15.91
C PHE A 18 -9.57 7.46 -15.98
N SER A 19 -8.92 7.00 -17.06
CA SER A 19 -7.47 7.11 -17.26
C SER A 19 -7.00 8.52 -17.60
N GLU A 20 -7.88 9.41 -18.07
CA GLU A 20 -7.54 10.81 -18.37
C GLU A 20 -7.06 11.55 -17.12
N ASN A 21 -7.70 11.28 -15.98
CA ASN A 21 -7.50 12.04 -14.75
C ASN A 21 -6.82 11.23 -13.62
N HIS A 22 -6.51 9.95 -13.85
CA HIS A 22 -5.97 9.07 -12.80
C HIS A 22 -4.67 8.39 -13.20
N ALA A 23 -3.81 8.16 -12.21
CA ALA A 23 -2.59 7.39 -12.40
C ALA A 23 -2.92 5.93 -12.80
N PRO A 24 -2.08 5.27 -13.63
CA PRO A 24 -2.33 3.90 -14.07
C PRO A 24 -2.55 2.89 -12.94
N LYS A 25 -1.91 3.08 -11.77
CA LYS A 25 -2.14 2.24 -10.58
C LYS A 25 -3.57 2.38 -10.07
N THR A 26 -4.08 3.61 -10.01
CA THR A 26 -5.44 3.90 -9.53
C THR A 26 -6.48 3.29 -10.49
N VAL A 27 -6.29 3.43 -11.80
CA VAL A 27 -7.15 2.82 -12.81
C VAL A 27 -7.19 1.30 -12.67
N LYS A 28 -6.02 0.66 -12.55
CA LYS A 28 -5.92 -0.79 -12.34
C LYS A 28 -6.63 -1.26 -11.08
N ASN A 29 -6.48 -0.51 -9.97
CA ASN A 29 -7.14 -0.84 -8.72
C ASN A 29 -8.67 -0.71 -8.81
N ALA A 30 -9.16 0.38 -9.39
CA ALA A 30 -10.60 0.60 -9.60
C ALA A 30 -11.20 -0.48 -10.51
N TYR A 31 -10.53 -0.79 -11.63
CA TYR A 31 -10.95 -1.89 -12.49
C TYR A 31 -10.91 -3.24 -11.77
N GLY A 32 -9.87 -3.51 -10.97
CA GLY A 32 -9.76 -4.73 -10.17
C GLY A 32 -10.99 -4.91 -9.27
N TYR A 33 -11.39 -3.87 -8.53
CA TYR A 33 -12.60 -3.88 -7.71
C TYR A 33 -13.87 -4.16 -8.52
N ILE A 34 -14.09 -3.41 -9.60
CA ILE A 34 -15.27 -3.58 -10.46
C ILE A 34 -15.30 -4.97 -11.11
N SER A 35 -14.15 -5.51 -11.49
CA SER A 35 -14.05 -6.85 -12.08
C SER A 35 -14.49 -7.95 -11.13
N CYS A 36 -14.25 -7.80 -9.81
CA CYS A 36 -14.76 -8.72 -8.79
C CYS A 36 -16.29 -8.64 -8.70
N VAL A 37 -16.86 -7.43 -8.71
CA VAL A 37 -18.31 -7.23 -8.71
C VAL A 37 -18.95 -7.88 -9.95
N PHE A 38 -18.35 -7.73 -11.13
CA PHE A 38 -18.86 -8.38 -12.34
C PHE A 38 -18.78 -9.91 -12.30
N LYS A 39 -17.74 -10.48 -11.71
CA LYS A 39 -17.65 -11.93 -11.53
C LYS A 39 -18.77 -12.47 -10.65
N GLU A 40 -19.18 -11.72 -9.63
CA GLU A 40 -20.26 -12.10 -8.72
C GLU A 40 -21.64 -12.01 -9.39
N PHE A 41 -21.94 -10.88 -10.06
CA PHE A 41 -23.29 -10.62 -10.59
C PHE A 41 -23.48 -11.04 -12.06
N MET A 42 -22.39 -11.33 -12.78
CA MET A 42 -22.40 -11.69 -14.20
C MET A 42 -21.31 -12.74 -14.51
N PRO A 43 -21.31 -13.91 -13.84
CA PRO A 43 -20.24 -14.91 -13.96
C PRO A 43 -20.01 -15.39 -15.40
N ASP A 44 -21.07 -15.45 -16.21
CA ASP A 44 -20.99 -15.86 -17.62
C ASP A 44 -20.36 -14.80 -18.55
N LYS A 45 -20.15 -13.57 -18.07
CA LYS A 45 -19.56 -12.48 -18.85
C LYS A 45 -18.14 -12.17 -18.35
N THR A 46 -17.16 -12.43 -19.21
CA THR A 46 -15.79 -11.95 -19.00
C THR A 46 -15.54 -10.67 -19.79
N PHE A 47 -15.15 -9.61 -19.08
CA PHE A 47 -14.78 -8.35 -19.72
C PHE A 47 -13.30 -8.35 -20.13
N LYS A 48 -13.03 -8.06 -21.39
CA LYS A 48 -11.69 -7.92 -21.95
C LYS A 48 -11.45 -6.45 -22.27
N VAL A 49 -10.63 -5.79 -21.45
CA VAL A 49 -10.27 -4.37 -21.63
C VAL A 49 -8.78 -4.17 -21.55
N THR A 50 -8.31 -3.11 -22.21
CA THR A 50 -6.92 -2.66 -22.18
C THR A 50 -6.77 -1.63 -21.07
N LEU A 51 -5.96 -1.95 -20.06
CA LEU A 51 -5.63 -1.04 -18.96
C LEU A 51 -4.40 -0.19 -19.28
N PRO A 52 -4.30 1.03 -18.72
CA PRO A 52 -3.14 1.88 -18.95
C PRO A 52 -1.85 1.21 -18.46
N LYS A 53 -0.76 1.43 -19.23
CA LYS A 53 0.56 0.92 -18.88
C LYS A 53 1.05 1.57 -17.58
N GLY A 54 1.69 0.77 -16.72
CA GLY A 54 2.26 1.29 -15.49
C GLY A 54 3.38 2.28 -15.79
N LYS A 55 3.41 3.43 -15.10
CA LYS A 55 4.56 4.32 -15.11
C LYS A 55 5.67 3.69 -14.25
N LYS A 56 6.88 3.57 -14.79
CA LYS A 56 8.05 3.09 -14.02
C LYS A 56 8.32 4.11 -12.92
N LYS A 57 8.34 3.64 -11.67
CA LYS A 57 8.74 4.48 -10.55
C LYS A 57 10.27 4.50 -10.48
N SER A 58 10.87 5.68 -10.49
CA SER A 58 12.27 5.86 -10.09
C SER A 58 12.29 6.02 -8.58
N PHE A 59 12.76 4.99 -7.88
CA PHE A 59 13.07 5.11 -6.46
C PHE A 59 14.51 5.61 -6.33
N ILE A 60 14.72 6.64 -5.53
CA ILE A 60 16.07 7.03 -5.10
C ILE A 60 16.37 6.18 -3.88
N VAL A 61 17.41 5.36 -3.98
CA VAL A 61 17.93 4.62 -2.82
C VAL A 61 18.82 5.60 -2.05
N PRO A 62 18.58 5.82 -0.75
CA PRO A 62 19.41 6.71 0.06
C PRO A 62 20.87 6.27 0.07
N THR A 63 21.80 7.22 0.01
CA THR A 63 23.23 6.96 0.22
C THR A 63 23.58 6.91 1.71
N ASP A 64 24.80 6.48 2.04
CA ASP A 64 25.29 6.52 3.42
C ASP A 64 25.33 7.95 3.99
N GLU A 65 25.60 8.97 3.14
CA GLU A 65 25.51 10.37 3.56
C GLU A 65 24.07 10.80 3.84
N ASP A 66 23.10 10.34 3.04
CA ASP A 66 21.68 10.60 3.30
C ASP A 66 21.26 10.01 4.66
N ILE A 67 21.63 8.75 4.92
CA ILE A 67 21.30 8.05 6.16
C ILE A 67 21.94 8.78 7.35
N THR A 68 23.22 9.16 7.25
CA THR A 68 23.92 9.88 8.31
C THR A 68 23.24 11.20 8.66
N ARG A 69 22.83 11.97 7.64
CA ARG A 69 22.10 13.23 7.82
C ARG A 69 20.75 13.02 8.49
N ILE A 70 19.99 12.00 8.06
CA ILE A 70 18.69 11.66 8.64
C ILE A 70 18.82 11.27 10.12
N ILE A 71 19.81 10.43 10.46
CA ILE A 71 20.05 10.01 11.84
C ILE A 71 20.49 11.19 12.72
N ALA A 72 21.39 12.04 12.23
CA ALA A 72 21.84 13.23 12.97
C ALA A 72 20.66 14.18 13.26
N TYR A 73 19.83 14.43 12.25
CA TYR A 73 18.64 15.26 12.40
C TYR A 73 17.68 14.69 13.47
N PHE A 74 17.34 13.40 13.42
CA PHE A 74 16.45 12.80 14.42
C PHE A 74 17.08 12.74 15.80
N ARG A 75 18.39 12.52 15.92
CA ARG A 75 19.06 12.55 17.22
C ARG A 75 18.86 13.88 17.94
N GLU A 76 18.86 14.98 17.21
CA GLU A 76 18.69 16.34 17.76
C GLU A 76 17.22 16.74 17.95
N ASN A 77 16.31 16.25 17.10
CA ASN A 77 14.92 16.72 17.03
C ASN A 77 13.87 15.73 17.54
N ASP A 78 14.10 14.42 17.39
CA ASP A 78 13.15 13.37 17.77
C ASP A 78 13.86 12.02 17.95
N THR A 79 14.28 11.74 19.19
CA THR A 79 14.99 10.51 19.54
C THR A 79 14.14 9.25 19.29
N ASN A 80 12.81 9.34 19.45
CA ASN A 80 11.92 8.20 19.21
C ASN A 80 11.88 7.84 17.72
N MET A 81 11.87 8.84 16.83
CA MET A 81 11.95 8.62 15.40
C MET A 81 13.30 7.99 14.99
N MET A 82 14.40 8.36 15.65
CA MET A 82 15.70 7.70 15.46
C MET A 82 15.60 6.20 15.80
N TYR A 83 15.06 5.86 16.97
CA TYR A 83 14.88 4.45 17.37
C TYR A 83 13.95 3.69 16.42
N ALA A 84 12.84 4.30 15.98
CA ALA A 84 11.93 3.69 15.02
C ALA A 84 12.60 3.42 13.66
N ALA A 85 13.39 4.38 13.16
CA ALA A 85 14.13 4.22 11.90
C ALA A 85 15.20 3.12 12.00
N CYS A 86 15.98 3.11 13.08
CA CYS A 86 16.96 2.06 13.33
C CYS A 86 16.27 0.69 13.48
N LEU A 87 15.19 0.62 14.26
CA LEU A 87 14.44 -0.60 14.44
C LEU A 87 13.94 -1.13 13.09
N ALA A 88 13.32 -0.30 12.26
CA ALA A 88 12.86 -0.69 10.93
C ALA A 88 13.99 -1.23 10.04
N ALA A 89 15.17 -0.59 10.09
CA ALA A 89 16.33 -1.00 9.29
C ALA A 89 16.86 -2.38 9.67
N PHE A 90 16.88 -2.74 10.96
CA PHE A 90 17.42 -4.01 11.43
C PHE A 90 16.38 -5.14 11.54
N SER A 91 15.12 -4.81 11.82
CA SER A 91 14.07 -5.80 12.09
C SER A 91 13.28 -6.23 10.86
N THR A 92 13.52 -5.61 9.69
CA THR A 92 12.76 -5.81 8.44
C THR A 92 11.26 -5.51 8.54
N LEU A 93 10.85 -4.84 9.61
CA LEU A 93 9.45 -4.48 9.87
C LEU A 93 8.99 -3.35 8.96
N SER A 94 7.74 -3.45 8.51
CA SER A 94 7.02 -2.36 7.89
C SER A 94 6.77 -1.23 8.90
N ARG A 95 6.65 0.00 8.39
CA ARG A 95 6.38 1.18 9.22
C ARG A 95 5.21 0.99 10.18
N SER A 96 4.14 0.32 9.74
CA SER A 96 2.95 0.12 10.55
C SER A 96 3.14 -0.89 11.68
N GLU A 97 4.01 -1.89 11.50
CA GLU A 97 4.41 -2.82 12.57
C GLU A 97 5.31 -2.11 13.59
N VAL A 98 6.29 -1.32 13.13
CA VAL A 98 7.15 -0.52 14.01
C VAL A 98 6.34 0.41 14.91
N CYS A 99 5.30 1.05 14.37
CA CYS A 99 4.39 1.88 15.15
C CYS A 99 3.44 1.10 16.07
N GLY A 100 3.26 -0.20 15.83
CA GLY A 100 2.35 -1.08 16.59
C GLY A 100 3.01 -1.81 17.76
N ILE A 101 4.35 -1.84 17.80
CA ILE A 101 5.11 -2.52 18.85
C ILE A 101 4.95 -1.80 20.19
N ALA A 102 4.63 -2.57 21.23
CA ALA A 102 4.67 -2.14 22.61
C ALA A 102 5.81 -2.84 23.37
N GLY A 103 6.17 -2.32 24.56
CA GLY A 103 7.21 -2.94 25.39
C GLY A 103 6.89 -4.39 25.81
N GLU A 104 5.61 -4.72 25.91
CA GLU A 104 5.10 -6.07 26.22
C GLU A 104 5.37 -7.09 25.10
N ASP A 105 5.61 -6.63 23.88
CA ASP A 105 5.90 -7.48 22.72
C ASP A 105 7.37 -7.91 22.68
N ILE A 106 8.21 -7.43 23.59
CA ILE A 106 9.66 -7.69 23.61
C ILE A 106 9.97 -8.73 24.69
N SER A 107 10.47 -9.89 24.25
CA SER A 107 10.94 -10.97 25.13
C SER A 107 12.43 -11.23 24.90
N GLY A 108 13.28 -10.63 25.73
CA GLY A 108 14.73 -10.73 25.58
C GLY A 108 15.20 -10.07 24.28
N ASN A 109 15.70 -10.89 23.35
CA ASN A 109 16.14 -10.47 22.01
C ASN A 109 15.12 -10.77 20.91
N VAL A 110 13.89 -11.16 21.27
CA VAL A 110 12.81 -11.50 20.34
C VAL A 110 11.73 -10.43 20.40
N ILE A 111 11.30 -9.96 19.23
CA ILE A 111 10.16 -9.05 19.06
C ILE A 111 8.98 -9.84 18.52
N HIS A 112 7.85 -9.80 19.21
CA HIS A 112 6.60 -10.45 18.79
C HIS A 112 5.71 -9.47 18.03
N VAL A 113 5.68 -9.58 16.71
CA VAL A 113 4.81 -8.76 15.87
C VAL A 113 3.38 -9.29 15.95
N ARG A 114 2.45 -8.47 16.45
CA ARG A 114 1.03 -8.82 16.63
C ARG A 114 0.07 -7.71 16.23
N ASN A 115 0.56 -6.47 16.28
CA ASN A 115 -0.23 -5.27 16.12
C ASN A 115 0.35 -4.42 14.99
N THR A 116 -0.54 -3.83 14.22
CA THR A 116 -0.20 -2.95 13.10
C THR A 116 -0.96 -1.64 13.27
N MET A 117 -0.25 -0.52 13.24
CA MET A 117 -0.82 0.81 13.41
C MET A 117 -1.21 1.41 12.05
N VAL A 118 -2.50 1.74 11.88
CA VAL A 118 -3.05 2.45 10.73
C VAL A 118 -3.37 3.87 11.17
N LYS A 119 -3.37 4.84 10.25
CA LYS A 119 -3.65 6.24 10.58
C LYS A 119 -4.84 6.35 11.55
N ASP A 120 -4.55 6.83 12.77
CA ASP A 120 -5.49 7.07 13.87
C ASP A 120 -6.11 5.82 14.55
N ARG A 121 -5.62 4.59 14.31
CA ARG A 121 -6.07 3.37 15.04
C ARG A 121 -5.09 2.19 15.00
N MET A 122 -5.00 1.47 16.13
CA MET A 122 -4.35 0.16 16.21
C MET A 122 -5.26 -0.92 15.60
N VAL A 123 -4.68 -1.84 14.82
CA VAL A 123 -5.34 -3.02 14.28
C VAL A 123 -4.59 -4.25 14.76
N LEU A 124 -5.29 -5.18 15.39
CA LEU A 124 -4.74 -6.48 15.75
C LEU A 124 -4.67 -7.34 14.48
N GLU A 125 -3.51 -7.92 14.19
CA GLU A 125 -3.43 -8.89 13.10
C GLU A 125 -4.18 -10.15 13.51
N SER A 126 -5.35 -10.36 12.91
CA SER A 126 -6.10 -11.60 13.07
C SER A 126 -5.40 -12.66 12.23
N LYS A 127 -4.81 -13.66 12.91
CA LYS A 127 -4.23 -14.84 12.28
C LYS A 127 -5.30 -15.66 11.54
#